data_AF-A0A354T3X2-F1
#
_entry.id   AF-A0A354T3X2-F1
#
_cell.length_a   1.000
_cell.length_b   1.000
_cell.length_c   1.000
_cell.angle_alpha   90.00
_cell.angle_beta   90.00
_cell.angle_gamma   90.00
#
_symmetry.space_group_name_H-M   'P 1'
#
loop_
_entity.id
_entity.type
_entity.pdbx_description
1 polymer ?
#
loop_
_entity_poly.entity_id
_entity_poly.type
_entity_poly.pdbx_seq_one_letter_code
_entity_poly.pdbx_strand_id
1 'polypeptide(L)'
;MRTIILPSLLRAAGPAWLTTGEFHWRCSPPLITPAENAADPDVALKDPTMVFHDGKWHRFATHRRASGKVDMQHLNWHRGHAKPSPSQHPLKNLLPLHRSSS
;
A
#
# COMPACT_ATOMS: atom_id res chain seq x y z
N MET A 1 -3.16 0.75 -60.02
CA MET A 1 -2.13 0.57 -58.98
C MET A 1 -2.72 1.04 -57.65
N ARG A 2 -2.76 0.19 -56.62
CA ARG A 2 -3.25 0.55 -55.27
C ARG A 2 -2.04 0.84 -54.38
N THR A 3 -1.92 2.09 -53.93
CA THR A 3 -0.92 2.49 -52.93
C THR A 3 -1.39 2.01 -51.56
N ILE A 4 -0.63 1.11 -50.94
CA ILE A 4 -0.85 0.69 -49.55
C ILE A 4 -0.05 1.66 -48.68
N ILE A 5 -0.75 2.51 -47.92
CA ILE A 5 -0.14 3.32 -46.87
C ILE A 5 -0.04 2.43 -45.63
N LEU A 6 1.18 2.07 -45.25
CA LEU A 6 1.47 1.46 -43.95
C LEU A 6 1.30 2.56 -42.88
N PRO A 7 0.45 2.37 -41.86
CA PRO A 7 0.38 3.31 -40.76
C PRO A 7 1.68 3.25 -39.97
N SER A 8 2.46 4.32 -40.03
CA SER A 8 3.59 4.54 -39.14
C SER A 8 3.07 4.55 -37.70
N LEU A 9 3.41 3.53 -36.91
CA LEU A 9 3.15 3.50 -35.49
C LEU A 9 4.05 4.55 -34.82
N LEU A 10 3.54 5.77 -34.63
CA LEU A 10 4.19 6.72 -33.74
C LEU A 10 4.16 6.14 -32.32
N ARG A 11 5.33 5.79 -31.79
CA ARG A 11 5.47 5.47 -30.36
C ARG A 11 5.12 6.73 -29.58
N ALA A 12 4.09 6.66 -28.76
CA ALA A 12 3.78 7.73 -27.83
C ALA A 12 5.03 8.06 -27.01
N ALA A 13 5.44 9.34 -27.02
CA ALA A 13 6.49 9.80 -26.15
C ALA A 13 6.09 9.49 -24.70
N GLY A 14 7.08 9.07 -23.88
CA GLY A 14 6.86 8.94 -22.45
C GLY A 14 6.40 10.27 -21.86
N PRO A 15 5.68 10.26 -20.73
CA PRO A 15 5.21 11.50 -20.15
C PRO A 15 6.39 12.40 -19.75
N ALA A 16 6.27 13.70 -20.04
CA ALA A 16 7.36 14.67 -19.91
C ALA A 16 8.00 14.72 -18.50
N TRP A 17 7.21 14.47 -17.46
CA TRP A 17 7.68 14.45 -16.07
C TRP A 17 8.79 13.42 -15.80
N LEU A 18 8.87 12.34 -16.59
CA LEU A 18 9.98 11.38 -16.50
C LEU A 18 11.32 11.99 -16.92
N THR A 19 11.30 13.01 -17.79
CA THR A 19 12.50 13.67 -18.32
C THR A 19 12.77 15.02 -17.66
N THR A 20 11.73 15.78 -17.31
CA THR A 20 11.89 17.09 -16.67
C THR A 20 12.11 16.97 -15.16
N GLY A 21 11.67 15.88 -14.54
CA GLY A 21 11.70 15.69 -13.09
C GLY A 21 10.67 16.54 -12.34
N GLU A 22 9.69 17.13 -13.04
CA GLU A 22 8.64 17.94 -12.44
C GLU A 22 7.50 17.05 -11.92
N PHE A 23 7.23 17.10 -10.62
CA PHE A 23 6.17 16.34 -9.97
C PHE A 23 5.19 17.25 -9.23
N HIS A 24 3.90 17.00 -9.43
CA HIS A 24 2.83 17.64 -8.67
C HIS A 24 2.06 16.59 -7.89
N TRP A 25 1.93 16.79 -6.59
CA TRP A 25 1.27 15.85 -5.70
C TRP A 25 -0.05 16.41 -5.19
N ARG A 26 -1.08 15.56 -5.15
CA ARG A 26 -2.31 15.81 -4.41
C ARG A 26 -2.47 14.71 -3.37
N CYS A 27 -2.46 15.10 -2.10
CA CYS A 27 -2.64 14.17 -1.00
C CYS A 27 -4.13 14.00 -0.68
N SER A 28 -4.52 12.78 -0.31
CA SER A 28 -5.82 12.52 0.30
C SER A 28 -5.82 12.94 1.78
N PRO A 29 -6.99 13.02 2.43
CA PRO A 29 -7.08 12.85 3.88
C PRO A 29 -6.50 11.49 4.32
N PRO A 30 -6.31 11.26 5.64
CA PRO A 30 -5.92 9.96 6.16
C PRO A 30 -6.88 8.85 5.67
N LEU A 31 -6.33 7.83 5.01
CA LEU A 31 -7.11 6.72 4.45
C LEU A 31 -7.35 5.59 5.46
N ILE A 32 -6.48 5.48 6.46
CA ILE A 32 -6.54 4.48 7.53
C ILE A 32 -6.34 5.21 8.85
N THR A 33 -7.23 4.95 9.80
CA THR A 33 -7.18 5.49 11.16
C THR A 33 -6.99 4.36 12.18
N PRO A 34 -6.41 4.65 13.35
CA PRO A 34 -6.38 3.76 14.50
C PRO A 34 -7.73 3.11 14.81
N ALA A 35 -7.72 1.82 15.17
CA ALA A 35 -8.84 1.20 15.87
C ALA A 35 -8.76 1.55 17.37
N GLU A 36 -9.55 2.53 17.80
CA GLU A 36 -9.47 3.12 19.15
C GLU A 36 -10.23 2.32 20.22
N ASN A 37 -11.23 1.52 19.83
CA ASN A 37 -12.10 0.79 20.75
C ASN A 37 -11.61 -0.62 21.11
N ALA A 38 -10.33 -0.91 20.88
CA ALA A 38 -9.73 -2.19 21.25
C ALA A 38 -9.17 -2.14 22.68
N ALA A 39 -9.11 -3.29 23.37
CA ALA A 39 -8.56 -3.40 24.73
C ALA A 39 -7.10 -2.88 24.84
N ASP A 40 -6.36 -2.96 23.73
CA ASP A 40 -5.09 -2.27 23.52
C ASP A 40 -5.33 -1.42 22.25
N PRO A 41 -5.40 -0.09 22.34
CA PRO A 41 -5.66 0.74 21.16
C PRO A 41 -4.47 0.83 20.20
N ASP A 42 -4.77 1.13 18.94
CA ASP A 42 -3.78 1.54 17.94
C ASP A 42 -3.24 2.94 18.27
N VAL A 43 -1.92 3.13 18.17
CA VAL A 43 -1.27 4.45 18.30
C VAL A 43 -0.77 4.92 16.94
N ALA A 44 -0.21 4.02 16.13
CA ALA A 44 0.26 4.37 14.79
C ALA A 44 0.29 3.15 13.86
N LEU A 45 0.10 3.42 12.58
CA LEU A 45 0.48 2.54 11.47
C LEU A 45 1.55 3.25 10.65
N LYS A 46 2.69 2.59 10.46
CA LYS A 46 3.87 3.18 9.84
C LYS A 46 4.45 2.27 8.78
N ASP A 47 5.31 2.85 7.94
CA ASP A 47 6.20 2.13 7.04
C ASP A 47 5.44 1.18 6.08
N PRO A 48 4.40 1.67 5.37
CA PRO A 48 3.58 0.79 4.54
C PRO A 48 4.39 0.25 3.35
N THR A 49 4.30 -1.06 3.14
CA THR A 49 4.60 -1.72 1.87
C THR A 49 3.28 -2.12 1.20
N MET A 50 3.10 -1.81 -0.07
CA MET A 50 1.86 -2.08 -0.80
C MET A 50 2.12 -2.84 -2.10
N VAL A 51 1.32 -3.87 -2.36
CA VAL A 51 1.32 -4.64 -3.61
C VAL A 51 -0.10 -4.81 -4.14
N PHE A 52 -0.27 -4.81 -5.47
CA PHE A 52 -1.54 -5.15 -6.10
C PHE A 52 -1.44 -6.56 -6.70
N HIS A 53 -2.23 -7.50 -6.19
CA HIS A 53 -2.22 -8.89 -6.62
C HIS A 53 -3.62 -9.50 -6.49
N ASP A 54 -4.02 -10.27 -7.50
CA ASP A 54 -5.32 -10.96 -7.55
C ASP A 54 -6.53 -10.01 -7.31
N GLY A 55 -6.54 -8.88 -8.03
CA GLY A 55 -7.63 -7.90 -7.95
C GLY A 55 -7.72 -7.12 -6.63
N LYS A 56 -6.72 -7.23 -5.75
CA LYS A 56 -6.69 -6.60 -4.42
C LYS A 56 -5.41 -5.83 -4.20
N TRP A 57 -5.52 -4.73 -3.46
CA TRP A 57 -4.39 -4.11 -2.79
C TRP A 57 -4.10 -4.87 -1.51
N HIS A 58 -2.84 -5.15 -1.24
CA HIS A 58 -2.35 -5.74 0.01
C HIS A 58 -1.37 -4.75 0.63
N ARG A 59 -1.55 -4.44 1.91
CA ARG A 59 -0.70 -3.52 2.66
C ARG A 59 -0.14 -4.23 3.88
N PHE A 60 1.17 -4.09 4.07
CA PHE A 60 1.91 -4.52 5.24
C PHE A 60 2.47 -3.28 5.93
N ALA A 61 2.31 -3.15 7.24
CA ALA A 61 2.74 -1.96 7.97
C ALA A 61 3.19 -2.30 9.40
N THR A 62 4.12 -1.52 9.93
CA THR A 62 4.46 -1.52 11.35
C THR A 62 3.26 -1.05 12.15
N HIS A 63 2.82 -1.84 13.14
CA HIS A 63 1.68 -1.56 13.98
C HIS A 63 2.14 -1.26 15.41
N ARG A 64 1.90 -0.03 15.85
CA ARG A 64 2.24 0.46 17.20
C ARG A 64 1.00 0.55 18.05
N ARG A 65 1.12 0.05 19.28
CA ARG A 65 0.02 -0.13 20.23
C ARG A 65 0.24 0.69 21.49
N ALA A 66 -0.85 1.02 22.19
CA ALA A 66 -0.80 1.82 23.42
C ALA A 66 0.04 1.16 24.53
N SER A 67 0.01 -0.16 24.61
CA SER A 67 0.86 -0.97 25.49
C SER A 67 2.37 -0.86 25.21
N GLY A 68 2.78 -0.22 24.12
CA GLY A 68 4.17 -0.21 23.63
C GLY A 68 4.51 -1.41 22.75
N LYS A 69 3.58 -2.37 22.58
CA LYS A 69 3.76 -3.50 21.67
C LYS A 69 3.96 -3.01 20.22
N VAL A 70 4.82 -3.74 19.51
CA VAL A 70 5.11 -3.54 18.10
C VAL A 70 4.93 -4.86 17.39
N ASP A 71 4.06 -4.88 16.39
CA ASP A 71 3.90 -6.02 15.49
C ASP A 71 3.65 -5.56 14.05
N MET A 72 3.33 -6.50 13.16
CA MET A 72 3.08 -6.24 11.75
C MET A 72 1.59 -6.44 11.43
N GLN A 73 0.97 -5.44 10.82
CA GLN A 73 -0.42 -5.51 10.36
C GLN A 73 -0.49 -5.75 8.85
N HIS A 74 -1.29 -6.72 8.45
CA HIS A 74 -1.67 -6.95 7.05
C HIS A 74 -3.16 -6.64 6.84
N LEU A 75 -3.45 -5.94 5.75
CA LEU A 75 -4.81 -5.58 5.34
C LEU A 75 -4.90 -5.59 3.82
N ASN A 76 -6.03 -6.04 3.28
CA ASN A 76 -6.29 -5.98 1.85
C ASN A 76 -7.67 -5.42 1.53
N TRP A 77 -7.83 -4.85 0.33
CA TRP A 77 -9.09 -4.33 -0.18
C TRP A 77 -9.16 -4.39 -1.70
N HIS A 78 -10.37 -4.55 -2.24
CA HIS A 78 -10.60 -4.47 -3.68
C HIS A 78 -10.50 -3.02 -4.17
N ARG A 79 -10.06 -2.86 -5.42
CA ARG A 79 -9.94 -1.55 -6.09
C ARG A 79 -11.22 -0.70 -6.02
N GLY A 80 -12.41 -1.33 -5.97
CA GLY A 80 -13.71 -0.66 -5.99
C GLY A 80 -14.20 -0.11 -4.64
N HIS A 81 -13.52 -0.38 -3.53
CA HIS A 81 -13.86 0.16 -2.23
C HIS A 81 -12.70 1.00 -1.72
N ALA A 82 -12.88 2.33 -1.66
CA ALA A 82 -11.93 3.26 -1.07
C ALA A 82 -11.74 3.08 0.45
N LYS A 83 -12.38 2.06 1.05
CA LYS A 83 -12.30 1.77 2.48
C LYS A 83 -11.98 0.29 2.71
N PRO A 84 -10.90 -0.04 3.42
CA PRO A 84 -10.66 -1.42 3.87
C PRO A 84 -11.75 -1.88 4.85
N SER A 85 -12.08 -3.18 4.81
CA SER A 85 -12.99 -3.82 5.78
C SER A 85 -12.32 -3.91 7.17
N PRO A 86 -13.05 -3.71 8.29
CA PRO A 86 -12.51 -3.79 9.65
C PRO A 86 -12.22 -5.22 10.14
N SER A 87 -12.48 -6.25 9.33
CA SER A 87 -12.13 -7.63 9.66
C SER A 87 -10.62 -7.87 9.48
N GLN A 88 -9.85 -7.48 10.51
CA GLN A 88 -8.40 -7.61 10.55
C GLN A 88 -8.02 -8.87 11.33
N HIS A 89 -7.30 -9.78 10.68
CA HIS A 89 -6.55 -10.81 11.39
C HIS A 89 -5.12 -10.28 11.58
N PRO A 90 -4.60 -10.21 12.81
CA PRO A 90 -3.16 -10.04 13.00
C PRO A 90 -2.46 -11.19 12.26
N LEU A 91 -1.38 -10.92 11.53
CA LEU A 91 -0.50 -12.00 11.06
C LEU A 91 0.17 -12.59 12.31
N LYS A 92 -0.47 -13.56 12.96
CA LYS A 92 0.04 -14.16 14.19
C LYS A 92 1.20 -15.14 13.96
N ASN A 93 1.55 -15.47 12.72
CA ASN A 93 2.47 -16.58 12.42
C ASN A 93 3.60 -16.20 11.44
N LEU A 94 4.34 -15.13 11.69
CA LEU A 94 5.72 -15.05 11.23
C LEU A 94 6.61 -15.28 12.46
N LEU A 95 7.37 -16.38 12.39
CA LEU A 95 8.29 -16.97 13.36
C LEU A 95 9.07 -15.94 14.21
N PRO A 96 9.48 -16.30 15.44
CA PRO A 96 10.23 -15.40 16.29
C PRO A 96 11.52 -14.99 15.59
N LEU A 97 11.65 -13.70 15.28
CA LEU A 97 12.95 -13.07 15.07
C LEU A 97 13.75 -13.32 16.35
N HIS A 98 14.64 -14.30 16.28
CA HIS A 98 15.64 -14.61 17.30
C HIS A 98 16.29 -13.29 17.71
N ARG A 99 15.97 -12.79 18.90
CA ARG A 99 16.86 -11.81 19.55
C ARG A 99 18.11 -12.59 19.89
N SER A 100 19.15 -12.46 19.08
CA SER A 100 20.51 -12.70 19.54
C SER A 100 20.83 -11.62 20.57
N SER A 101 20.75 -11.97 21.84
CA SER A 101 21.42 -11.24 22.91
C SER A 101 22.92 -11.48 22.79
N SER A 102 23.69 -10.41 22.67
CA SER A 102 25.07 -10.32 23.14
C SER A 102 25.07 -9.70 24.54
#